data_AF-A0A3M0KB45-F1
#
_entry.id   AF-A0A3M0KB45-F1
#
_cell.length_a   1.000
_cell.length_b   1.000
_cell.length_c   1.000
_cell.angle_alpha   90.00
_cell.angle_beta   90.00
_cell.angle_gamma   90.00
#
_symmetry.space_group_name_H-M   'P 1'
#
loop_
_entity.id
_entity.type
_entity.pdbx_description
1 polymer ?
#
loop_
_entity_poly.entity_id
_entity_poly.type
_entity_poly.pdbx_seq_one_letter_code
_entity_poly.pdbx_strand_id
1 'polypeptide(L)'
;MLQTLRDRLLQLEQQLCHSLFKIFWQMLAEKVDLYIYQEIIMANHFNEGGAAQLQFDMSRNLFPLFSHYCKRPENYFKHIKEACIILNLNIGSALLLKDVLQSASENESLKPSQPSATAALNELGVYKLAQRDVEILLNLRASWPNTGK
;
A
#
# COMPACT_ATOMS: atom_id res chain seq x y z
N MET A 1 12.67 2.04 16.98
CA MET A 1 11.62 1.07 16.60
C MET A 1 12.13 0.02 15.61
N LEU A 2 12.55 0.39 14.39
CA LEU A 2 13.03 -0.60 13.39
C LEU A 2 14.28 -1.36 13.83
N GLN A 3 15.21 -0.70 14.51
CA GLN A 3 16.39 -1.37 15.10
C GLN A 3 15.98 -2.43 16.13
N THR A 4 15.04 -2.10 17.02
CA THR A 4 14.49 -3.07 17.98
C THR A 4 13.85 -4.28 17.28
N LEU A 5 13.08 -4.05 16.21
CA LEU A 5 12.50 -5.13 15.42
C LEU A 5 13.58 -6.03 14.80
N ARG A 6 14.62 -5.43 14.21
CA ARG A 6 15.77 -6.15 13.66
C ARG A 6 16.45 -7.03 14.71
N ASP A 7 16.77 -6.46 15.86
CA ASP A 7 17.49 -7.17 16.92
C ASP A 7 16.65 -8.35 17.46
N ARG A 8 15.34 -8.17 17.61
CA ARG A 8 14.43 -9.24 18.04
C ARG A 8 14.26 -10.33 16.98
N LEU A 9 14.20 -9.97 15.70
CA LEU A 9 14.15 -10.97 14.62
C LEU A 9 15.43 -11.79 14.56
N LEU A 10 16.60 -11.15 14.68
CA LEU A 10 17.89 -11.85 14.73
C LEU A 10 17.98 -12.80 15.94
N GLN A 11 17.50 -12.35 17.11
CA GLN A 11 17.45 -13.20 18.29
C GLN A 11 16.57 -14.44 18.06
N LEU A 12 15.39 -14.27 17.45
CA LEU A 12 14.48 -15.39 17.16
C LEU A 12 15.04 -16.34 16.11
N GLU A 13 15.76 -15.84 15.11
CA GLU A 13 16.45 -16.67 14.12
C GLU A 13 17.48 -17.62 14.78
N GLN A 14 18.15 -17.17 15.83
CA GLN A 14 19.13 -17.98 16.57
C GLN A 14 18.48 -19.01 17.51
N GLN A 15 17.23 -18.77 17.94
CA GLN A 15 16.53 -19.59 18.92
C GLN A 15 15.56 -20.61 18.30
N LEU A 16 15.12 -20.37 17.07
CA LEU A 16 14.19 -21.22 16.35
C LEU A 16 14.89 -21.98 15.24
N CYS A 17 14.42 -23.20 14.95
CA CYS A 17 14.83 -23.86 13.72
C CYS A 17 14.31 -23.08 12.50
N HIS A 18 14.99 -23.23 11.37
CA HIS A 18 14.73 -22.43 10.16
C HIS A 18 13.24 -22.44 9.73
N SER A 19 12.57 -23.59 9.79
CA SER A 19 11.16 -23.70 9.39
C SER A 19 10.23 -22.89 10.29
N LEU A 20 10.42 -22.95 11.62
CA LEU A 20 9.63 -22.19 12.58
C LEU A 20 9.91 -20.70 12.46
N PHE A 21 11.18 -20.31 12.35
CA PHE A 21 11.55 -18.91 12.15
C PHE A 21 10.94 -18.34 10.86
N LYS A 22 10.97 -19.13 9.78
CA LYS A 22 10.38 -18.73 8.50
C LYS A 22 8.89 -18.43 8.59
N ILE A 23 8.12 -19.33 9.20
CA ILE A 23 6.68 -19.13 9.42
C ILE A 23 6.47 -17.87 10.28
N PHE A 24 7.25 -17.72 11.35
CA PHE A 24 7.13 -16.59 12.26
C PHE A 24 7.36 -15.24 11.57
N TRP A 25 8.47 -15.04 10.87
CA TRP A 25 8.77 -13.72 10.30
C TRP A 25 7.78 -13.36 9.18
N GLN A 26 7.30 -14.34 8.41
CA GLN A 26 6.29 -14.13 7.37
C GLN A 26 4.98 -13.65 7.99
N MET A 27 4.51 -14.32 9.05
CA MET A 27 3.32 -13.90 9.79
C MET A 27 3.51 -12.52 10.43
N LEU A 28 4.70 -12.22 10.95
CA LEU A 28 4.99 -10.91 11.51
C LEU A 28 4.92 -9.81 10.43
N ALA A 29 5.53 -10.04 9.27
CA ALA A 29 5.51 -9.09 8.16
C ALA A 29 4.08 -8.79 7.71
N GLU A 30 3.24 -9.81 7.54
CA GLU A 30 1.82 -9.64 7.17
C GLU A 30 1.01 -8.91 8.24
N LYS A 31 1.28 -9.16 9.53
CA LYS A 31 0.64 -8.41 10.63
C LYS A 31 1.08 -6.95 10.67
N VAL A 32 2.36 -6.68 10.41
CA VAL A 32 2.89 -5.31 10.33
C VAL A 32 2.32 -4.59 9.11
N ASP A 33 2.18 -5.27 7.97
CA ASP A 33 1.50 -4.76 6.77
C ASP A 33 0.10 -4.24 7.09
N LEU A 34 -0.73 -5.09 7.69
CA LEU A 34 -2.09 -4.74 8.06
C LEU A 34 -2.15 -3.63 9.11
N TYR A 35 -1.31 -3.70 10.15
CA TYR A 35 -1.32 -2.72 11.23
C TYR A 35 -0.97 -1.31 10.73
N ILE A 36 0.12 -1.16 9.97
CA ILE A 36 0.51 0.15 9.43
C ILE A 36 -0.54 0.64 8.44
N TYR A 37 -1.06 -0.25 7.59
CA TYR A 37 -2.11 0.11 6.65
C TYR A 37 -3.36 0.65 7.35
N GLN A 38 -3.86 -0.04 8.38
CA GLN A 38 -5.09 0.35 9.07
C GLN A 38 -4.89 1.55 10.02
N GLU A 39 -3.88 1.48 10.89
CA GLU A 39 -3.74 2.42 12.01
C GLU A 39 -2.97 3.69 11.64
N ILE A 40 -2.18 3.65 10.55
CA ILE A 40 -1.39 4.79 10.10
C ILE A 40 -1.93 5.31 8.78
N ILE A 41 -2.01 4.47 7.75
CA ILE A 41 -2.34 4.94 6.41
C ILE A 41 -3.83 5.34 6.34
N MET A 42 -4.74 4.44 6.71
CA MET A 42 -6.19 4.70 6.60
C MET A 42 -6.72 5.72 7.60
N ALA A 43 -5.95 6.02 8.66
CA ALA A 43 -6.33 6.94 9.73
C ALA A 43 -5.83 8.38 9.54
N ASN A 44 -4.99 8.67 8.53
CA ASN A 44 -4.33 9.96 8.38
C ASN A 44 -4.46 10.53 6.97
N HIS A 45 -4.39 11.86 6.87
CA HIS A 45 -4.30 12.55 5.59
C HIS A 45 -2.84 12.80 5.23
N PHE A 46 -2.52 12.71 3.94
CA PHE A 46 -1.17 12.87 3.43
C PHE A 46 -1.12 13.99 2.39
N ASN A 47 -0.23 14.95 2.61
CA ASN A 47 0.23 15.80 1.52
C ASN A 47 1.31 15.07 0.70
N GLU A 48 1.77 15.69 -0.38
CA GLU A 48 2.77 15.10 -1.28
C GLU A 48 4.06 14.68 -0.54
N GLY A 49 4.60 15.57 0.31
CA GLY A 49 5.80 15.27 1.09
C GLY A 49 5.61 14.13 2.09
N GLY A 50 4.45 14.07 2.77
CA GLY A 50 4.13 13.00 3.71
C GLY A 50 3.94 11.65 3.03
N ALA A 51 3.28 11.62 1.87
CA ALA A 51 3.12 10.40 1.07
C ALA A 51 4.48 9.89 0.54
N ALA A 52 5.35 10.81 0.11
CA ALA A 52 6.69 10.48 -0.35
C ALA A 52 7.58 9.97 0.80
N GLN A 53 7.49 10.59 1.98
CA GLN A 53 8.22 10.15 3.17
C GLN A 53 7.76 8.76 3.63
N LEU A 54 6.45 8.51 3.66
CA LEU A 54 5.91 7.18 3.94
C LEU A 54 6.48 6.15 2.94
N GLN A 55 6.45 6.45 1.64
CA GLN A 55 7.01 5.55 0.62
C GLN A 55 8.51 5.31 0.84
N PHE A 56 9.27 6.34 1.21
CA PHE A 56 10.68 6.22 1.54
C PHE A 56 10.89 5.30 2.74
N ASP A 57 10.17 5.52 3.83
CA ASP A 57 10.28 4.73 5.05
C ASP A 57 9.99 3.24 4.80
N MET A 58 9.00 2.95 3.96
CA MET A 58 8.65 1.58 3.61
C MET A 58 9.71 0.94 2.68
N SER A 59 10.07 1.62 1.59
CA SER A 59 10.95 1.06 0.54
C SER A 59 12.44 1.05 0.90
N ARG A 60 12.89 1.96 1.76
CA ARG A 60 14.31 2.10 2.14
C ARG A 60 14.61 1.57 3.54
N ASN A 61 13.61 1.46 4.42
CA ASN A 61 13.83 1.00 5.79
C ASN A 61 13.06 -0.28 6.12
N LEU A 62 11.73 -0.27 6.11
CA LEU A 62 10.94 -1.40 6.60
C LEU A 62 11.10 -2.66 5.73
N PHE A 63 10.90 -2.57 4.41
CA PHE A 63 11.00 -3.75 3.55
C PHE A 63 12.43 -4.32 3.54
N PRO A 64 13.50 -3.49 3.38
CA PRO A 64 14.87 -3.98 3.39
C PRO A 64 15.30 -4.69 4.68
N LEU A 65 14.64 -4.42 5.81
CA LEU A 65 14.88 -5.14 7.07
C LEU A 65 14.68 -6.66 6.91
N PHE A 66 13.73 -7.07 6.06
CA PHE A 66 13.41 -8.48 5.79
C PHE A 66 14.20 -9.08 4.60
N SER A 67 15.08 -8.31 3.95
CA SER A 67 15.89 -8.78 2.81
C SER A 67 16.89 -9.88 3.18
N HIS A 68 17.21 -10.02 4.47
CA HIS A 68 18.04 -11.13 4.96
C HIS A 68 17.31 -12.48 4.86
N TYR A 69 15.96 -12.46 4.84
CA TYR A 69 15.13 -13.66 4.92
C TYR A 69 14.45 -14.02 3.60
N CYS A 70 14.36 -13.08 2.65
CA CYS A 70 13.84 -13.33 1.32
C CYS A 70 14.30 -12.29 0.29
N LYS A 71 14.22 -12.65 -1.00
CA LYS A 71 14.67 -11.77 -2.11
C LYS A 71 13.73 -10.60 -2.41
N ARG A 72 12.45 -10.71 -2.05
CA ARG A 72 11.38 -9.74 -2.37
C ARG A 72 10.50 -9.51 -1.14
N PRO A 73 11.02 -8.86 -0.10
CA PRO A 73 10.29 -8.63 1.16
C PRO A 73 9.00 -7.83 0.97
N GLU A 74 8.97 -6.92 0.00
CA GLU A 74 7.80 -6.10 -0.34
C GLU A 74 6.55 -6.93 -0.72
N ASN A 75 6.72 -8.21 -1.08
CA ASN A 75 5.60 -9.10 -1.37
C ASN A 75 4.81 -9.54 -0.14
N TYR A 76 5.34 -9.32 1.08
CA TYR A 76 4.64 -9.54 2.35
C TYR A 76 3.97 -8.26 2.87
N PHE A 77 4.22 -7.12 2.22
CA PHE A 77 3.69 -5.80 2.60
C PHE A 77 2.75 -5.25 1.53
N LYS A 78 1.79 -6.05 1.09
CA LYS A 78 0.98 -5.76 -0.09
C LYS A 78 0.09 -4.54 0.12
N HIS A 79 -0.57 -4.42 1.28
CA HIS A 79 -1.50 -3.31 1.53
C HIS A 79 -0.74 -1.98 1.61
N ILE A 80 0.35 -1.93 2.37
CA ILE A 80 1.21 -0.75 2.44
C ILE A 80 1.75 -0.39 1.04
N LYS A 81 2.29 -1.38 0.32
CA LYS A 81 2.90 -1.15 -0.99
C LYS A 81 1.90 -0.54 -1.97
N GLU A 82 0.71 -1.11 -2.06
CA GLU A 82 -0.34 -0.61 -2.97
C GLU A 82 -0.91 0.73 -2.50
N ALA A 83 -1.05 0.95 -1.19
CA ALA A 83 -1.49 2.24 -0.68
C ALA A 83 -0.49 3.37 -0.98
N CYS A 84 0.82 3.08 -0.88
CA CYS A 84 1.87 4.00 -1.29
C CYS A 84 1.78 4.35 -2.79
N ILE A 85 1.37 3.42 -3.66
CA ILE A 85 1.14 3.71 -5.08
C ILE A 85 0.03 4.76 -5.21
N ILE A 86 -1.13 4.53 -4.58
CA ILE A 86 -2.31 5.41 -4.68
C ILE A 86 -2.01 6.81 -4.13
N LEU A 87 -1.38 6.91 -2.96
CA LEU A 87 -1.09 8.20 -2.31
C LEU A 87 -0.10 9.04 -3.12
N ASN A 88 0.83 8.41 -3.82
CA ASN A 88 1.88 9.06 -4.62
C ASN A 88 1.56 9.17 -6.12
N LEU A 89 0.32 8.86 -6.54
CA LEU A 89 -0.10 9.15 -7.91
C LEU A 89 0.05 10.64 -8.21
N ASN A 90 0.54 11.00 -9.40
CA ASN A 90 0.45 12.38 -9.85
C ASN A 90 -1.03 12.82 -9.92
N ILE A 91 -1.28 14.13 -9.84
CA ILE A 91 -2.65 14.62 -9.72
C ILE A 91 -3.55 14.20 -10.89
N GLY A 92 -3.02 14.20 -12.12
CA GLY A 92 -3.77 13.80 -13.31
C GLY A 92 -4.19 12.33 -13.26
N SER A 93 -3.24 11.42 -12.97
CA SER A 93 -3.51 9.99 -12.84
C SER A 93 -4.50 9.69 -11.72
N ALA A 94 -4.44 10.42 -10.61
CA ALA A 94 -5.39 10.24 -9.51
C ALA A 94 -6.81 10.74 -9.83
N LEU A 95 -6.94 11.84 -10.56
CA LEU A 95 -8.24 12.32 -11.05
C LEU A 95 -8.85 11.31 -12.03
N LEU A 96 -8.05 10.85 -13.00
CA LEU A 96 -8.49 9.83 -13.96
C LEU A 96 -8.92 8.55 -13.25
N LEU A 97 -8.14 8.08 -12.27
CA LEU A 97 -8.51 6.90 -11.50
C LEU A 97 -9.82 7.15 -10.74
N LYS A 98 -9.99 8.30 -10.09
CA LYS A 98 -11.22 8.65 -9.37
C LYS A 98 -12.45 8.61 -10.30
N ASP A 99 -12.34 9.17 -11.50
CA ASP A 99 -13.42 9.16 -12.50
C ASP A 99 -13.75 7.73 -12.97
N VAL A 100 -12.74 6.90 -13.22
CA VAL A 100 -12.92 5.48 -13.58
C VAL A 100 -13.66 4.73 -12.48
N LEU A 101 -13.25 4.89 -11.22
CA LEU A 101 -13.89 4.21 -10.09
C LEU A 101 -15.35 4.67 -9.88
N GLN A 102 -15.62 5.98 -9.99
CA GLN A 102 -16.97 6.54 -9.89
C GLN A 102 -17.89 6.05 -11.01
N SER A 103 -17.40 6.07 -12.26
CA SER A 103 -18.17 5.59 -13.42
C SER A 103 -18.51 4.10 -13.35
N ALA A 104 -17.62 3.29 -12.77
CA ALA A 104 -17.87 1.87 -12.52
C ALA A 104 -18.95 1.64 -11.44
N SER A 105 -19.07 2.54 -10.46
CA SER A 105 -20.10 2.47 -9.42
C SER A 105 -21.49 2.88 -9.90
N GLU A 106 -21.57 3.73 -10.92
CA GLU A 106 -22.82 4.31 -11.43
C GLU A 106 -23.41 3.57 -12.65
N ASN A 107 -22.61 2.76 -13.38
CA ASN A 107 -23.06 2.11 -14.61
C ASN A 107 -22.41 0.74 -14.85
N GLU A 108 -23.03 -0.34 -14.36
CA GLU A 108 -22.64 -1.72 -14.74
C GLU A 108 -22.99 -2.09 -16.19
N SER A 109 -23.66 -1.23 -16.99
CA SER A 109 -24.37 -1.74 -18.19
C SER A 109 -24.13 -1.11 -19.57
N LEU A 110 -23.41 0.01 -19.80
CA LEU A 110 -23.56 0.70 -21.11
C LEU A 110 -22.35 1.33 -21.84
N LYS A 111 -21.07 1.06 -21.49
CA LYS A 111 -19.94 1.55 -22.31
C LYS A 111 -18.84 0.50 -22.55
N PRO A 112 -18.82 -0.17 -23.72
CA PRO A 112 -17.83 -1.21 -24.06
C PRO A 112 -16.38 -0.71 -24.18
N SER A 113 -16.15 0.60 -24.20
CA SER A 113 -14.87 1.21 -24.55
C SER A 113 -14.06 1.76 -23.36
N GLN A 114 -14.56 1.68 -22.13
CA GLN A 114 -13.81 2.11 -20.95
C GLN A 114 -13.22 0.91 -20.19
N PRO A 115 -11.96 0.99 -19.73
CA PRO A 115 -11.37 -0.05 -18.91
C PRO A 115 -12.17 -0.18 -17.60
N SER A 116 -12.41 -1.42 -17.16
CA SER A 116 -13.07 -1.66 -15.87
C SER A 116 -12.20 -1.14 -14.73
N ALA A 117 -12.82 -0.80 -13.59
CA ALA A 117 -12.11 -0.37 -12.39
C ALA A 117 -10.96 -1.33 -12.02
N THR A 118 -11.21 -2.64 -12.05
CA THR A 118 -10.19 -3.67 -11.80
C THR A 118 -9.05 -3.64 -12.80
N ALA A 119 -9.32 -3.41 -14.10
CA ALA A 119 -8.28 -3.31 -15.11
C ALA A 119 -7.38 -2.09 -14.86
N ALA A 120 -7.98 -0.93 -14.57
CA ALA A 120 -7.23 0.28 -14.25
C ALA A 120 -6.36 0.13 -12.99
N LEU A 121 -6.88 -0.53 -11.94
CA LEU A 121 -6.10 -0.84 -10.73
C LEU A 121 -4.93 -1.78 -11.04
N ASN A 122 -5.16 -2.83 -11.83
CA ASN A 122 -4.13 -3.78 -12.22
C ASN A 122 -3.00 -3.14 -13.05
N GLU A 123 -3.33 -2.17 -13.91
CA GLU A 123 -2.34 -1.39 -14.69
C GLU A 123 -1.43 -0.55 -13.77
N LEU A 124 -1.96 -0.08 -12.64
CA LEU A 124 -1.18 0.63 -11.62
C LEU A 124 -0.42 -0.32 -10.67
N GLY A 125 -0.57 -1.63 -10.83
CA GLY A 125 0.05 -2.63 -9.94
C GLY A 125 -0.69 -2.82 -8.61
N VAL A 126 -1.98 -2.46 -8.55
CA VAL A 126 -2.86 -2.63 -7.39
C VAL A 126 -3.73 -3.86 -7.60
N TYR A 127 -3.42 -4.94 -6.87
CA TYR A 127 -4.08 -6.25 -7.00
C TYR A 127 -4.74 -6.73 -5.71
N LYS A 128 -4.36 -6.15 -4.56
CA LYS A 128 -4.77 -6.58 -3.22
C LYS A 128 -5.85 -5.69 -2.63
N LEU A 129 -5.77 -4.38 -2.83
CA LEU A 129 -6.74 -3.42 -2.29
C LEU A 129 -8.10 -3.53 -2.98
N ALA A 130 -9.18 -3.43 -2.20
CA ALA A 130 -10.52 -3.32 -2.76
C ALA A 130 -10.74 -1.92 -3.36
N GLN A 131 -11.60 -1.81 -4.37
CA GLN A 131 -11.95 -0.53 -4.99
C GLN A 131 -12.34 0.54 -3.95
N ARG A 132 -13.20 0.18 -2.98
CA ARG A 132 -13.64 1.08 -1.92
C ARG A 132 -12.48 1.62 -1.07
N ASP A 133 -11.47 0.79 -0.81
CA ASP A 133 -10.30 1.21 -0.06
C ASP A 133 -9.44 2.18 -0.87
N VAL A 134 -9.34 1.98 -2.18
CA VAL A 134 -8.65 2.91 -3.10
C VAL A 134 -9.37 4.27 -3.14
N GLU A 135 -10.70 4.28 -3.18
CA GLU A 135 -11.49 5.52 -3.11
C GLU A 135 -11.24 6.29 -1.80
N ILE A 136 -11.17 5.58 -0.68
CA ILE A 136 -10.80 6.17 0.61
C ILE A 136 -9.38 6.75 0.54
N LEU A 137 -8.40 5.98 0.08
CA LEU A 137 -7.00 6.42 -0.05
C LEU A 137 -6.85 7.67 -0.93
N LEU A 138 -7.60 7.76 -2.03
CA LEU A 138 -7.64 8.96 -2.86
C LEU A 138 -8.14 10.16 -2.03
N ASN A 139 -9.20 10.01 -1.26
CA ASN A 139 -9.74 11.08 -0.42
C ASN A 139 -8.83 11.47 0.77
N LEU A 140 -7.92 10.58 1.19
CA LEU A 140 -6.90 10.90 2.21
C LEU A 140 -5.78 11.80 1.67
N ARG A 141 -5.70 12.03 0.36
CA ARG A 141 -4.74 12.99 -0.22
C ARG A 141 -5.19 14.41 0.07
N ALA A 142 -4.31 15.21 0.67
CA ALA A 142 -4.60 16.59 1.04
C ALA A 142 -4.59 17.56 -0.16
N SER A 143 -3.83 17.23 -1.21
CA SER A 143 -3.60 18.11 -2.35
C SER A 143 -4.52 17.76 -3.51
N TRP A 144 -5.77 18.22 -3.45
CA TRP A 144 -6.67 18.25 -4.62
C TRP A 144 -6.66 19.65 -5.23
N PRO A 145 -6.65 19.81 -6.57
CA PRO A 145 -6.83 21.12 -7.17
C PRO A 145 -8.16 21.67 -6.68
N ASN A 146 -8.17 22.95 -6.28
CA ASN A 146 -9.40 23.63 -5.91
C ASN A 146 -10.40 23.43 -7.06
N THR A 147 -11.43 22.64 -6.81
CA THR A 147 -12.60 22.59 -7.68
C THR A 147 -13.29 23.92 -7.47
N GLY A 148 -12.92 24.91 -8.30
CA GLY A 148 -13.54 26.23 -8.28
C GLY A 148 -15.04 26.05 -8.31
N LYS A 149 -15.68 26.30 -7.18
CA LYS A 149 -17.12 26.53 -7.05
C LYS A 149 -17.34 28.03 -6.97
#